data_AF-A0A2V9KA57-F1
#
_entry.id   AF-A0A2V9KA57-F1
#
_cell.length_a   1.000
_cell.length_b   1.000
_cell.length_c   1.000
_cell.angle_alpha   90.00
_cell.angle_beta   90.00
_cell.angle_gamma   90.00
#
_symmetry.space_group_name_H-M   'P 1'
#
loop_
_entity.id
_entity.type
_entity.pdbx_description
1 polymer ?
#
loop_
_entity_poly.entity_id
_entity_poly.type
_entity_poly.pdbx_seq_one_letter_code
_entity_poly.pdbx_strand_id
1 'polypeptide(L)'
;MVAVVLLTLALGVGAVTAIYSLVDATLFRPLAFPESDRLAMLYLTRTSAAGGASQLRWSYPKLEHLRRSAASFESIAGFTRADANITGGREPERVVAEVVSAGYFRTLRVEAALGRTFLPEEDRAPGGPPVVVLGHGLWQRRFGGDPSIIGHTSSVNSVPLTVVGVLPRSFRGWRRGSPMRII
;
A
#
# COMPACT_ATOMS: atom_id res chain seq x y z
N MET A 1 -0.75 44.71 31.84
CA MET A 1 -0.93 44.71 30.37
C MET A 1 0.05 43.79 29.65
N VAL A 2 1.36 43.86 29.89
CA VAL A 2 2.37 43.03 29.21
C VAL A 2 2.11 41.52 29.30
N ALA A 3 1.66 41.02 30.46
CA ALA A 3 1.36 39.61 30.66
C ALA A 3 0.25 39.07 29.73
N VAL A 4 -0.79 39.87 29.46
CA VAL A 4 -1.89 39.47 28.57
C VAL A 4 -1.41 39.41 27.11
N VAL A 5 -0.54 40.36 26.71
CA VAL A 5 0.05 40.41 25.36
C VAL A 5 0.96 39.21 25.11
N LEU A 6 1.79 38.84 26.09
CA LEU A 6 2.65 37.66 25.98
C LEU A 6 1.83 36.37 25.90
N LEU A 7 0.75 36.28 26.67
CA LEU A 7 -0.13 35.10 26.68
C LEU A 7 -0.84 34.93 25.34
N THR A 8 -1.41 36.00 24.78
CA THR A 8 -2.10 35.95 23.48
C THR A 8 -1.14 35.68 22.33
N LEU A 9 0.07 36.25 22.35
CA LEU A 9 1.11 35.98 21.35
C LEU A 9 1.56 34.52 21.40
N ALA A 10 1.84 33.98 22.60
CA ALA A 10 2.24 32.60 22.78
C ALA A 10 1.15 31.61 22.32
N LEU A 11 -0.12 31.91 22.62
CA LEU A 11 -1.25 31.09 22.20
C LEU A 11 -1.42 31.10 20.68
N GLY A 12 -1.27 32.26 20.04
CA GLY A 12 -1.35 32.40 18.59
C GLY A 12 -0.23 31.65 17.87
N VAL A 13 1.01 31.81 18.32
CA VAL A 13 2.18 31.12 17.74
C VAL A 13 2.07 29.60 17.96
N GLY A 14 1.64 29.17 19.15
CA GLY A 14 1.44 27.75 19.46
C GLY A 14 0.38 27.11 18.58
N ALA A 15 -0.77 27.78 18.37
CA ALA A 15 -1.84 27.28 17.52
C ALA A 15 -1.41 27.14 16.05
N VAL A 16 -0.73 28.15 15.50
CA VAL A 16 -0.21 28.10 14.11
C VAL A 16 0.84 27.00 13.95
N THR A 17 1.73 26.85 14.93
CA THR A 17 2.78 25.81 14.92
C THR A 17 2.18 24.40 15.04
N ALA A 18 1.14 24.21 15.84
CA ALA A 18 0.45 22.92 15.97
C ALA A 18 -0.26 22.51 14.67
N ILE A 19 -0.94 23.46 14.01
CA ILE A 19 -1.57 23.22 12.70
C ILE A 19 -0.50 22.89 11.66
N TYR A 20 0.58 23.67 11.60
CA TYR A 20 1.69 23.41 10.68
C TYR A 20 2.34 22.05 10.94
N SER A 21 2.55 21.68 12.21
CA SER A 21 3.12 20.37 12.58
C SER A 21 2.19 19.22 12.20
N LEU A 22 0.88 19.39 12.34
CA LEU A 22 -0.09 18.38 11.92
C LEU A 22 -0.10 18.24 10.40
N VAL A 23 -0.10 19.35 9.66
CA VAL A 23 0.00 19.39 8.19
C VAL A 23 1.32 18.77 7.73
N ASP A 24 2.45 19.14 8.32
CA ASP A 24 3.76 18.58 7.98
C ASP A 24 3.82 17.07 8.25
N ALA A 25 3.37 16.64 9.43
CA ALA A 25 3.33 15.24 9.81
C ALA A 25 2.35 14.40 8.98
N THR A 26 1.37 15.01 8.31
CA THR A 26 0.34 14.29 7.52
C THR A 26 0.54 14.40 6.02
N LEU A 27 0.87 15.58 5.51
CA LEU A 27 1.01 15.91 4.09
C LEU A 27 2.47 15.90 3.60
N PHE A 28 3.44 16.36 4.41
CA PHE A 28 4.81 16.62 3.93
C PHE A 28 5.87 15.62 4.38
N ARG A 29 5.61 14.79 5.39
CA ARG A 29 6.52 13.69 5.71
C ARG A 29 6.66 12.78 4.48
N PRO A 30 7.86 12.65 3.90
CA PRO A 30 8.09 11.81 2.73
C PRO A 30 7.57 10.41 3.04
N LEU A 31 6.90 9.78 2.07
CA LEU A 31 6.53 8.38 2.19
C LEU A 31 7.80 7.61 2.59
N ALA A 32 7.71 6.69 3.54
CA ALA A 32 8.87 5.96 4.06
C ALA A 32 9.35 4.88 3.07
N PHE A 33 9.53 5.27 1.81
CA PHE A 33 10.05 4.47 0.72
C PHE A 33 11.35 5.12 0.22
N PRO A 34 12.35 4.32 -0.16
CA PRO A 34 13.55 4.84 -0.82
C PRO A 34 13.16 5.67 -2.06
N GLU A 35 13.75 6.85 -2.23
CA GLU A 35 13.46 7.77 -3.34
C GLU A 35 11.97 8.17 -3.46
N SER A 36 11.33 8.44 -2.33
CA SER A 36 9.91 8.87 -2.28
C SER A 36 9.61 10.13 -3.10
N ASP A 37 10.60 10.99 -3.33
CA ASP A 37 10.55 12.18 -4.17
C ASP A 37 10.37 11.86 -5.67
N ARG A 38 10.69 10.63 -6.09
CA ARG A 38 10.53 10.14 -7.47
C ARG A 38 9.25 9.32 -7.67
N LEU A 39 8.44 9.13 -6.63
CA LEU A 39 7.17 8.41 -6.71
C LEU A 39 6.01 9.37 -7.03
N ALA A 40 5.24 9.06 -8.08
CA ALA A 40 4.05 9.80 -8.46
C ALA A 40 2.82 8.89 -8.50
N MET A 41 1.67 9.42 -8.07
CA MET A 41 0.38 8.75 -8.24
C MET A 41 -0.30 9.21 -9.52
N LEU A 42 -0.66 8.25 -10.38
CA LEU A 42 -1.33 8.53 -11.64
C LEU A 42 -2.86 8.44 -11.48
N TYR A 43 -3.52 9.57 -11.67
CA TYR A 43 -4.98 9.66 -11.62
C TYR A 43 -5.53 9.75 -13.05
N LEU A 44 -6.54 8.92 -13.34
CA LEU A 44 -7.30 9.04 -14.57
C LEU A 44 -8.52 9.91 -14.31
N THR A 45 -8.63 11.07 -14.96
CA THR A 45 -9.75 11.99 -14.76
C THR A 45 -10.52 12.14 -16.06
N ARG A 46 -11.86 12.09 -15.98
CA ARG A 46 -12.74 12.48 -17.07
C ARG A 46 -13.29 13.86 -16.77
N THR A 47 -13.00 14.81 -17.64
CA THR A 47 -13.63 16.13 -17.62
C THR A 47 -14.87 16.10 -18.49
N SER A 48 -16.02 16.49 -17.95
CA SER A 48 -17.26 16.64 -18.70
C SER A 48 -17.27 18.01 -19.41
N ALA A 49 -18.00 18.10 -20.51
CA ALA A 49 -18.20 19.37 -21.22
C ALA A 49 -18.86 20.46 -20.34
N ALA A 50 -19.53 20.07 -19.25
CA ALA A 50 -20.13 20.97 -18.27
C ALA A 50 -19.17 21.38 -17.13
N GLY A 51 -17.87 21.10 -17.25
CA GLY A 51 -16.84 21.51 -16.28
C GLY A 51 -16.67 20.60 -15.06
N GLY A 52 -17.37 19.46 -15.00
CA GLY A 52 -17.21 18.48 -13.92
C GLY A 52 -16.05 17.52 -14.16
N ALA A 53 -15.18 17.32 -13.17
CA ALA A 53 -14.11 16.33 -13.22
C ALA A 53 -14.47 15.10 -12.36
N SER A 54 -14.40 13.91 -12.92
CA SER A 54 -14.60 12.65 -12.19
C SER A 54 -13.37 11.75 -12.31
N GLN A 55 -12.87 11.28 -11.17
CA GLN A 55 -11.78 10.33 -11.13
C GLN A 55 -12.28 8.93 -11.53
N LEU A 56 -11.67 8.39 -12.58
CA LEU A 56 -11.92 7.05 -13.08
C LEU A 56 -10.97 6.05 -12.41
N ARG A 57 -11.46 4.82 -12.25
CA ARG A 57 -10.60 3.68 -11.90
C ARG A 57 -9.78 3.25 -13.11
N TRP A 58 -8.53 2.90 -12.86
CA TRP A 58 -7.70 2.18 -13.82
C TRP A 58 -8.27 0.76 -14.02
N SER A 59 -8.42 0.35 -15.27
CA SER A 59 -8.63 -1.06 -15.60
C SER A 59 -7.29 -1.70 -15.91
N TYR A 60 -7.16 -3.01 -15.67
CA TYR A 60 -5.93 -3.75 -15.96
C TYR A 60 -5.42 -3.54 -17.40
N PRO A 61 -6.27 -3.61 -18.46
CA PRO A 61 -5.81 -3.33 -19.82
C PRO A 61 -5.29 -1.90 -20.03
N LYS A 62 -5.85 -0.90 -19.33
CA LYS A 62 -5.37 0.49 -19.41
C LYS A 62 -4.03 0.66 -18.72
N LEU A 63 -3.84 0.02 -17.56
CA LEU A 63 -2.55 -0.02 -16.87
C LEU A 63 -1.48 -0.65 -17.76
N GLU A 64 -1.79 -1.78 -18.40
CA GLU A 64 -0.87 -2.47 -19.32
C GLU A 64 -0.57 -1.67 -20.59
N HIS A 65 -1.54 -0.90 -21.09
CA HIS A 65 -1.29 0.03 -22.18
C HIS A 65 -0.33 1.13 -21.75
N LEU A 66 -0.59 1.76 -20.58
CA LEU A 66 0.25 2.83 -20.03
C LEU A 66 1.69 2.36 -19.77
N ARG A 67 1.86 1.17 -19.21
CA ARG A 67 3.18 0.54 -19.00
C ARG A 67 4.00 0.41 -20.29
N ARG A 68 3.33 0.13 -21.40
CA ARG A 68 3.97 -0.04 -22.71
C ARG A 68 4.22 1.27 -23.44
N SER A 69 3.39 2.30 -23.21
CA SER A 69 3.46 3.56 -23.96
C SER A 69 4.22 4.67 -23.24
N ALA A 70 4.28 4.64 -21.91
CA ALA A 70 4.91 5.71 -21.14
C ALA A 70 6.43 5.50 -21.05
N ALA A 71 7.21 6.40 -21.66
CA ALA A 71 8.67 6.42 -21.58
C ALA A 71 9.22 7.26 -20.40
N SER A 72 8.38 8.10 -19.79
CA SER A 72 8.79 9.04 -18.74
C SER A 72 8.92 8.42 -17.34
N PHE A 73 8.50 7.17 -17.15
CA PHE A 73 8.51 6.50 -15.84
C PHE A 73 9.46 5.31 -15.87
N GLU A 74 10.30 5.21 -14.84
CA GLU A 74 11.20 4.07 -14.63
C GLU A 74 10.42 2.76 -14.41
N SER A 75 9.33 2.83 -13.65
CA SER A 75 8.41 1.70 -13.45
C SER A 75 7.00 2.18 -13.12
N ILE A 76 6.00 1.39 -13.50
CA ILE A 76 4.58 1.69 -13.22
C ILE A 76 3.95 0.46 -12.59
N ALA A 77 3.32 0.65 -11.44
CA ALA A 77 2.61 -0.38 -10.71
C ALA A 77 1.16 0.00 -10.44
N GLY A 78 0.27 -1.00 -10.50
CA GLY A 78 -1.11 -0.89 -10.09
C GLY A 78 -1.31 -1.49 -8.70
N PHE A 79 -2.17 -0.88 -7.91
CA PHE A 79 -2.65 -1.46 -6.67
C PHE A 79 -4.12 -1.06 -6.46
N THR A 80 -4.87 -1.91 -5.78
CA THR A 80 -6.21 -1.60 -5.31
C THR A 80 -6.44 -2.24 -3.95
N ARG A 81 -7.19 -1.55 -3.09
CA ARG A 81 -7.60 -2.12 -1.82
C ARG A 81 -8.63 -3.23 -2.07
N ALA A 82 -8.49 -4.31 -1.32
CA ALA A 82 -9.50 -5.34 -1.15
C ALA A 82 -9.70 -5.60 0.35
N ASP A 83 -10.88 -6.09 0.72
CA ASP A 83 -11.08 -6.69 2.04
C ASP A 83 -11.04 -8.21 1.86
N ALA A 84 -10.34 -8.89 2.75
CA ALA A 84 -10.03 -10.30 2.64
C ALA A 84 -10.33 -11.01 3.95
N ASN A 85 -10.89 -12.21 3.88
CA ASN A 85 -11.14 -13.07 5.04
C ASN A 85 -10.16 -14.23 5.00
N ILE A 86 -9.26 -14.29 5.98
CA ILE A 86 -8.30 -15.39 6.10
C ILE A 86 -8.95 -16.51 6.88
N THR A 87 -8.98 -17.70 6.29
CA THR A 87 -9.46 -18.95 6.89
C THR A 87 -8.34 -19.99 6.89
N GLY A 88 -8.54 -21.16 7.52
CA GLY A 88 -7.51 -22.20 7.62
C GLY A 88 -6.57 -22.07 8.84
N GLY A 89 -7.07 -21.54 9.95
CA GLY A 89 -6.39 -21.50 11.25
C GLY A 89 -7.42 -21.63 12.39
N ARG A 90 -7.14 -21.08 13.59
CA ARG A 90 -8.08 -21.14 14.72
C ARG A 90 -9.41 -20.43 14.46
N GLU A 91 -9.38 -19.19 13.95
CA GLU A 91 -10.58 -18.38 13.70
C GLU A 91 -10.48 -17.58 12.38
N PRO A 92 -11.60 -17.40 11.66
CA PRO A 92 -11.67 -16.48 10.52
C PRO A 92 -11.33 -15.05 10.93
N GLU A 93 -10.38 -14.42 10.26
CA GLU A 93 -10.04 -13.01 10.48
C GLU A 93 -10.26 -12.20 9.21
N ARG A 94 -11.03 -11.11 9.33
CA ARG A 94 -11.12 -10.11 8.28
C ARG A 94 -9.93 -9.16 8.34
N VAL A 95 -9.23 -9.04 7.23
CA VAL A 95 -8.04 -8.22 7.06
C VAL A 95 -8.19 -7.29 5.88
N VAL A 96 -7.47 -6.17 5.94
CA VAL A 96 -7.29 -5.29 4.78
C VAL A 96 -6.17 -5.89 3.92
N ALA A 97 -6.49 -6.12 2.65
CA ALA A 97 -5.57 -6.59 1.63
C ALA A 97 -5.33 -5.52 0.55
N GLU A 98 -4.20 -5.61 -0.14
CA GLU A 98 -3.96 -4.87 -1.38
C GLU A 98 -3.75 -5.85 -2.52
N VAL A 99 -4.57 -5.77 -3.56
CA VAL A 99 -4.30 -6.50 -4.81
C VAL A 99 -3.37 -5.62 -5.63
N VAL A 100 -2.19 -6.14 -5.93
CA VAL A 100 -1.12 -5.40 -6.59
C VAL A 100 -0.62 -6.13 -7.82
N SER A 101 -0.13 -5.37 -8.79
CA SER A 101 0.64 -5.92 -9.91
C SER A 101 2.03 -6.37 -9.45
N ALA A 102 2.68 -7.30 -10.16
CA ALA A 102 3.99 -7.84 -9.78
C ALA A 102 5.07 -6.77 -9.64
N GLY A 103 4.98 -5.69 -10.43
CA GLY A 103 5.91 -4.56 -10.37
C GLY A 103 5.82 -3.70 -9.10
N TYR A 104 4.79 -3.86 -8.25
CA TYR A 104 4.51 -2.97 -7.12
C TYR A 104 5.67 -2.87 -6.12
N PHE A 105 6.16 -4.01 -5.65
CA PHE A 105 7.26 -4.02 -4.69
C PHE A 105 8.57 -3.49 -5.29
N ARG A 106 8.80 -3.72 -6.59
CA ARG A 106 9.95 -3.15 -7.31
C ARG A 106 9.84 -1.64 -7.42
N THR A 107 8.67 -1.12 -7.78
CA THR A 107 8.40 0.33 -7.86
C THR A 107 8.58 1.00 -6.51
N LEU A 108 8.14 0.37 -5.41
CA LEU A 108 8.33 0.89 -4.06
C LEU A 108 9.70 0.58 -3.46
N ARG A 109 10.54 -0.18 -4.16
CA ARG A 109 11.85 -0.66 -3.69
C ARG A 109 11.79 -1.37 -2.34
N VAL A 110 10.80 -2.25 -2.22
CA VAL A 110 10.55 -3.05 -1.03
C VAL A 110 10.92 -4.48 -1.33
N GLU A 111 11.85 -5.01 -0.54
CA GLU A 111 12.23 -6.42 -0.59
C GLU A 111 11.46 -7.19 0.48
N ALA A 112 11.22 -8.47 0.23
CA ALA A 112 10.65 -9.37 1.23
C ALA A 112 11.69 -9.62 2.34
N ALA A 113 11.26 -9.60 3.59
CA ALA A 113 12.10 -9.99 4.72
C ALA A 113 12.31 -11.51 4.81
N LEU A 114 11.37 -12.28 4.24
CA LEU A 114 11.45 -13.73 4.12
C LEU A 114 10.82 -14.16 2.80
N GLY A 115 11.43 -15.12 2.10
CA GLY A 115 10.93 -15.61 0.81
C GLY A 115 11.17 -14.60 -0.31
N ARG A 116 10.15 -14.35 -1.13
CA ARG A 116 10.22 -13.45 -2.28
C ARG A 116 8.96 -12.61 -2.45
N THR A 117 9.04 -11.58 -3.29
CA THR A 117 7.87 -10.86 -3.81
C THR A 117 7.29 -11.57 -5.03
N PHE A 118 6.24 -11.00 -5.62
CA PHE A 118 5.61 -11.52 -6.83
C PHE A 118 6.55 -11.53 -8.04
N LEU A 119 6.43 -12.59 -8.84
CA LEU A 119 7.07 -12.72 -10.14
C LEU A 119 6.16 -12.20 -11.25
N PRO A 120 6.72 -11.71 -12.39
CA PRO A 120 5.92 -11.21 -13.51
C PRO A 120 4.91 -12.21 -14.07
N GLU A 121 5.21 -13.51 -14.03
CA GLU A 121 4.34 -14.58 -14.53
C GLU A 121 3.11 -14.79 -13.64
N GLU A 122 3.18 -14.35 -12.38
CA GLU A 122 2.12 -14.45 -11.38
C GLU A 122 1.09 -13.31 -11.53
N ASP A 123 1.47 -12.21 -12.17
CA ASP A 123 0.61 -11.07 -12.53
C ASP A 123 -0.07 -11.31 -13.89
N ARG A 124 -0.78 -12.43 -14.01
CA ARG A 124 -1.59 -12.77 -15.19
C ARG A 124 -3.04 -13.00 -14.80
N ALA A 125 -3.93 -12.21 -15.41
CA ALA A 125 -5.36 -12.40 -15.34
C ALA A 125 -5.94 -12.61 -16.74
N PRO A 126 -6.63 -13.74 -17.03
CA PRO A 126 -6.83 -14.91 -16.16
C PRO A 126 -5.61 -15.85 -16.11
N GLY A 127 -5.52 -16.70 -15.07
CA GLY A 127 -4.67 -17.90 -15.07
C GLY A 127 -3.32 -17.82 -14.33
N GLY A 128 -2.99 -16.71 -13.66
CA GLY A 128 -1.82 -16.64 -12.78
C GLY A 128 -1.99 -17.55 -11.54
N PRO A 129 -0.92 -18.18 -11.03
CA PRO A 129 -0.97 -18.94 -9.79
C PRO A 129 -1.43 -18.05 -8.63
N PRO A 130 -2.36 -18.52 -7.78
CA PRO A 130 -2.84 -17.75 -6.65
C PRO A 130 -1.76 -17.69 -5.55
N VAL A 131 -1.06 -16.56 -5.47
CA VAL A 131 0.02 -16.33 -4.50
C VAL A 131 -0.26 -15.12 -3.61
N VAL A 132 0.35 -15.09 -2.43
CA VAL A 132 0.17 -14.01 -1.44
C VAL A 132 1.47 -13.69 -0.72
N VAL A 133 1.66 -12.42 -0.37
CA VAL A 133 2.74 -11.93 0.49
C VAL A 133 2.14 -11.40 1.79
N LEU A 134 2.62 -11.93 2.92
CA LEU A 134 2.08 -11.56 4.23
C LEU A 134 2.73 -10.29 4.77
N GLY A 135 1.94 -9.43 5.40
CA GLY A 135 2.48 -8.36 6.24
C GLY A 135 3.14 -8.95 7.49
N HIS A 136 4.28 -8.40 7.92
CA HIS A 136 5.01 -8.88 9.11
C HIS A 136 4.11 -9.03 10.35
N GLY A 137 3.22 -8.06 10.59
CA GLY A 137 2.34 -8.07 11.76
C GLY A 137 1.32 -9.20 11.74
N LEU A 138 0.86 -9.64 10.56
CA LEU A 138 -0.03 -10.80 10.46
C LEU A 138 0.76 -12.10 10.64
N TRP A 139 1.93 -12.20 9.99
CA TRP A 139 2.83 -13.34 10.13
C TRP A 139 3.17 -13.64 11.60
N GLN A 140 3.58 -12.62 12.36
CA GLN A 140 3.90 -12.76 13.78
C GLN A 140 2.69 -13.18 14.61
N ARG A 141 1.52 -12.56 14.38
CA ARG A 141 0.37 -12.68 15.27
C ARG A 141 -0.49 -13.93 15.00
N ARG A 142 -0.54 -14.41 13.75
CA ARG A 142 -1.33 -15.57 13.34
C ARG A 142 -0.49 -16.83 13.14
N PHE A 143 0.75 -16.68 12.69
CA PHE A 143 1.65 -17.79 12.37
C PHE A 143 2.83 -17.87 13.34
N GLY A 144 2.81 -17.09 14.43
CA GLY A 144 3.86 -17.12 15.46
C GLY A 144 5.24 -16.67 14.98
N GLY A 145 5.35 -16.08 13.79
CA GLY A 145 6.64 -15.81 13.18
C GLY A 145 7.33 -17.05 12.62
N ASP A 146 6.60 -18.11 12.28
CA ASP A 146 7.17 -19.35 11.74
C ASP A 146 7.73 -19.13 10.32
N PRO A 147 9.05 -19.30 10.09
CA PRO A 147 9.64 -19.15 8.77
C PRO A 147 9.23 -20.26 7.78
N SER A 148 8.71 -21.39 8.27
CA SER A 148 8.23 -22.49 7.44
C SER A 148 7.00 -22.13 6.61
N ILE A 149 6.35 -20.98 6.89
CA ILE A 149 5.14 -20.52 6.21
C ILE A 149 5.31 -20.34 4.69
N ILE A 150 6.54 -20.16 4.20
CA ILE A 150 6.79 -20.04 2.76
C ILE A 150 6.43 -21.36 2.06
N GLY A 151 5.61 -21.28 1.02
CA GLY A 151 5.06 -22.44 0.31
C GLY A 151 3.80 -23.03 0.94
N HIS A 152 3.38 -22.57 2.12
CA HIS A 152 2.11 -23.00 2.70
C HIS A 152 0.92 -22.35 2.00
N THR A 153 -0.12 -23.15 1.81
CA THR A 153 -1.40 -22.67 1.27
C THR A 153 -2.28 -22.16 2.41
N SER A 154 -2.67 -20.89 2.33
CA SER A 154 -3.67 -20.27 3.20
C SER A 154 -4.91 -19.94 2.39
N SER A 155 -6.09 -20.13 2.98
CA SER A 155 -7.34 -19.79 2.29
C SER A 155 -7.71 -18.33 2.58
N VAL A 156 -7.89 -17.55 1.52
CA VAL A 156 -8.30 -16.15 1.57
C VAL A 156 -9.57 -15.98 0.75
N ASN A 157 -10.67 -15.56 1.38
CA ASN A 157 -12.00 -15.51 0.77
C ASN A 157 -12.40 -16.85 0.11
N SER A 158 -12.06 -17.97 0.78
CA SER A 158 -12.25 -19.34 0.26
C SER A 158 -11.42 -19.69 -0.99
N VAL A 159 -10.49 -18.82 -1.39
CA VAL A 159 -9.53 -19.08 -2.48
C VAL A 159 -8.20 -19.54 -1.86
N PRO A 160 -7.67 -20.71 -2.25
CA PRO A 160 -6.36 -21.15 -1.77
C PRO A 160 -5.26 -20.28 -2.40
N LEU A 161 -4.53 -19.54 -1.56
CA LEU A 161 -3.36 -18.75 -1.96
C LEU A 161 -2.10 -19.35 -1.33
N THR A 162 -1.02 -19.44 -2.12
CA THR A 162 0.28 -19.89 -1.62
C THR A 162 1.09 -18.72 -1.08
N VAL A 163 1.57 -18.81 0.15
CA VAL A 163 2.44 -17.78 0.74
C VAL A 163 3.81 -17.84 0.10
N VAL A 164 4.21 -16.79 -0.63
CA VAL A 164 5.52 -16.73 -1.31
C VAL A 164 6.53 -15.84 -0.59
N GLY A 165 6.06 -14.99 0.34
CA GLY A 165 6.94 -14.11 1.10
C GLY A 165 6.29 -13.42 2.28
N VAL A 166 7.12 -12.76 3.08
CA VAL A 166 6.73 -11.90 4.21
C VAL A 166 7.43 -10.56 4.09
N LEU A 167 6.67 -9.47 4.25
CA LEU A 167 7.19 -8.10 4.19
C LEU A 167 7.99 -7.72 5.43
N PRO A 168 8.92 -6.76 5.33
CA PRO A 168 9.68 -6.27 6.46
C PRO A 168 8.80 -5.50 7.44
N ARG A 169 9.25 -5.45 8.71
CA ARG A 169 8.57 -4.70 9.79
C ARG A 169 8.34 -3.23 9.48
N SER A 170 9.23 -2.63 8.69
CA SER A 170 9.20 -1.23 8.27
C SER A 170 8.08 -0.97 7.25
N PHE A 171 7.65 -1.97 6.50
CA PHE A 171 6.61 -1.80 5.50
C PHE A 171 5.25 -1.64 6.19
N ARG A 172 4.66 -0.46 6.02
CA ARG A 172 3.32 -0.10 6.51
C ARG A 172 2.30 0.03 5.37
N GLY A 173 2.74 -0.19 4.14
CA GLY A 173 1.99 -0.02 2.91
C GLY A 173 1.74 1.44 2.50
N TRP A 174 1.13 1.62 1.32
CA TRP A 174 1.01 2.92 0.68
C TRP A 174 0.14 3.93 1.47
N ARG A 175 -0.94 3.48 2.15
CA ARG A 175 -1.78 4.36 2.98
C ARG A 175 -1.32 4.40 4.45
N ARG A 176 -0.92 5.60 4.88
CA ARG A 176 -0.73 5.99 6.29
C ARG A 176 -2.05 5.78 7.06
N GLY A 177 -2.03 5.02 8.17
CA GLY A 177 -3.14 4.96 9.15
C GLY A 177 -3.91 3.63 9.26
N SER A 178 -3.68 2.65 8.40
CA SER A 178 -4.26 1.30 8.55
C SER A 178 -3.15 0.27 8.64
N PRO A 179 -3.05 -0.55 9.70
CA PRO A 179 -2.08 -1.63 9.73
C PRO A 179 -2.43 -2.62 8.61
N MET A 180 -1.68 -2.57 7.51
CA MET A 180 -1.84 -3.48 6.38
C MET A 180 -1.42 -4.88 6.78
N ARG A 181 -2.21 -5.86 6.36
CA ARG A 181 -2.12 -7.22 6.88
C ARG A 181 -1.77 -8.24 5.79
N ILE A 182 -2.22 -8.03 4.55
CA ILE A 182 -1.94 -8.92 3.40
C ILE A 182 -1.77 -8.12 2.11
N ILE A 183 -0.93 -8.62 1.19
CA ILE A 183 -0.84 -8.18 -0.22
C ILE A 183 -0.89 -9.41 -1.12
#